data_AF-A0A166HTI2-F1
#
_entry.id   AF-A0A166HTI2-F1
#
_cell.length_a   1.000
_cell.length_b   1.000
_cell.length_c   1.000
_cell.angle_alpha   90.00
_cell.angle_beta   90.00
_cell.angle_gamma   90.00
#
_symmetry.space_group_name_H-M   'P 1'
#
loop_
_entity.id
_entity.type
_entity.pdbx_description
1 polymer ?
#
loop_
_entity_poly.entity_id
_entity_poly.type
_entity_poly.pdbx_seq_one_letter_code
_entity_poly.pdbx_strand_id
1 'polypeptide(L)'
;MTFRPVTHGFYRYTDIIFEWHTAFQDRPVIERALKAFISPHCVTRKEHPFNKDAKGAEFWMGTLPNGEQRLMYSSAQVEYARYWLKEMGFTNGALIPIPDSSYLLRPGTELQAVSPVYYNDAAKLKNATKDVDKNNKRLKRIKNAHTGRIQFERIRNAWNEKVGTWCAIDFEWWERQPNPMTEVGLSSVVFENELESTTSRHLIFQENRLCRNIYSPQNREHFLFGESQTLPKKQITGELDIYLRTASARGPVFLIFHDQTGDIKCLRETGVELDGLSGDLPEIAPSSGLFSIDTTTMWAALSGRNENCNLERMCRLLGVKNLNRFHNAGNDAHFTLQAFKCMAGGPPLDMQREERWPSQTDHAATVQFTELQQEGGYWSDDVDMLN
;
A
#
# COMPACT_ATOMS: atom_id res chain seq x y z
N MET A 1 35.51 33.18 10.64
CA MET A 1 35.05 31.77 10.68
C MET A 1 33.78 31.72 11.53
N THR A 2 32.62 31.52 10.92
CA THR A 2 31.36 31.30 11.65
C THR A 2 31.41 29.93 12.31
N PHE A 3 31.46 29.90 13.64
CA PHE A 3 31.31 28.69 14.43
C PHE A 3 29.91 28.10 14.12
N ARG A 4 29.87 26.99 13.37
CA ARG A 4 28.64 26.22 13.27
C ARG A 4 28.50 25.40 14.55
N PRO A 5 27.39 25.49 15.29
CA PRO A 5 27.22 24.68 16.49
C PRO A 5 27.30 23.19 16.14
N VAL A 6 28.05 22.44 16.94
CA VAL A 6 28.13 20.97 16.81
C VAL A 6 26.72 20.43 17.03
N THR A 7 26.14 19.84 15.98
CA THR A 7 24.78 19.31 16.04
C THR A 7 24.83 17.91 16.63
N HIS A 8 24.30 17.75 17.84
CA HIS A 8 24.18 16.45 18.49
C HIS A 8 22.81 15.84 18.18
N GLY A 9 22.79 14.53 17.92
CA GLY A 9 21.58 13.77 17.65
C GLY A 9 21.84 12.27 17.61
N PHE A 10 20.95 11.54 16.93
CA PHE A 10 20.95 10.09 16.85
C PHE A 10 20.85 9.63 15.40
N TYR A 11 21.65 8.62 15.03
CA TYR A 11 21.60 7.97 13.73
C TYR A 11 20.80 6.67 13.83
N ARG A 12 19.91 6.41 12.86
CA ARG A 12 19.19 5.14 12.80
C ARG A 12 20.18 3.98 12.73
N TYR A 13 19.93 2.94 13.51
CA TYR A 13 20.76 1.74 13.54
C TYR A 13 20.95 1.14 12.14
N THR A 14 19.88 1.07 11.35
CA THR A 14 19.91 0.53 9.98
C THR A 14 20.80 1.34 9.05
N ASP A 15 20.76 2.67 9.13
CA ASP A 15 21.59 3.53 8.26
C ASP A 15 23.07 3.34 8.57
N ILE A 16 23.42 3.20 9.85
CA ILE A 16 24.79 2.93 10.28
C ILE A 16 25.26 1.56 9.75
N ILE A 17 24.43 0.53 9.87
CA ILE A 17 24.80 -0.84 9.46
C ILE A 17 24.85 -0.99 7.93
N PHE A 18 23.87 -0.46 7.21
CA PHE A 18 23.67 -0.74 5.78
C PHE A 18 24.17 0.35 4.85
N GLU A 19 24.20 1.61 5.28
CA GLU A 19 24.52 2.73 4.38
C GLU A 19 25.91 3.33 4.64
N TRP A 20 26.35 3.45 5.90
CA TRP A 20 27.58 4.19 6.20
C TRP A 20 28.83 3.62 5.50
N HIS A 21 28.92 2.30 5.38
CA HIS A 21 30.06 1.65 4.74
C HIS A 21 30.13 1.88 3.22
N THR A 22 29.01 2.26 2.58
CA THR A 22 28.96 2.49 1.13
C THR A 22 29.83 3.67 0.69
N ALA A 23 30.11 4.61 1.61
CA ALA A 23 31.05 5.71 1.40
C ALA A 23 32.51 5.24 1.20
N PHE A 24 32.81 3.95 1.35
CA PHE A 24 34.16 3.35 1.25
C PHE A 24 34.25 2.23 0.21
N GLN A 25 33.34 2.15 -0.76
CA GLN A 25 33.39 1.13 -1.82
C GLN A 25 34.71 1.18 -2.62
N ASP A 26 35.34 2.34 -2.71
CA ASP A 26 36.67 2.57 -3.28
C ASP A 26 37.83 2.18 -2.34
N ARG A 27 37.54 1.86 -1.07
CA ARG A 27 38.50 1.61 0.02
C ARG A 27 38.12 0.37 0.84
N PRO A 28 38.29 -0.84 0.28
CA PRO A 28 37.75 -2.09 0.84
C PRO A 28 38.30 -2.48 2.22
N VAL A 29 39.51 -2.02 2.57
CA VAL A 29 40.08 -2.26 3.91
C VAL A 29 39.30 -1.49 4.99
N ILE A 30 39.00 -0.21 4.72
CA ILE A 30 38.23 0.65 5.62
C ILE A 30 36.79 0.14 5.71
N GLU A 31 36.20 -0.22 4.57
CA GLU A 31 34.85 -0.79 4.51
C GLU A 31 34.72 -2.03 5.41
N ARG A 32 35.64 -3.00 5.27
CA ARG A 32 35.64 -4.23 6.08
C ARG A 32 35.86 -3.95 7.57
N ALA A 33 36.78 -3.04 7.91
CA ALA A 33 37.06 -2.69 9.29
C ALA A 33 35.84 -2.03 9.96
N LEU A 34 35.18 -1.08 9.26
CA LEU A 34 33.96 -0.45 9.74
C LEU A 34 32.84 -1.48 9.92
N LYS A 35 32.58 -2.31 8.90
CA LYS A 35 31.58 -3.41 8.97
C LYS A 35 31.82 -4.33 10.16
N ALA A 36 33.07 -4.72 10.40
CA ALA A 36 33.42 -5.58 11.52
C ALA A 36 33.16 -4.87 12.87
N PHE A 37 33.58 -3.61 13.01
CA PHE A 37 33.42 -2.81 14.22
C PHE A 37 31.94 -2.65 14.63
N ILE A 38 31.08 -2.25 13.70
CA ILE A 38 29.65 -2.02 13.99
C ILE A 38 28.79 -3.29 13.93
N SER A 39 29.38 -4.44 13.59
CA SER A 39 28.62 -5.68 13.44
C SER A 39 27.96 -6.09 14.76
N PRO A 40 26.75 -6.69 14.74
CA PRO A 40 26.08 -7.13 15.96
C PRO A 40 26.92 -8.05 16.84
N HIS A 41 27.72 -8.93 16.22
CA HIS A 41 28.57 -9.89 16.94
C HIS A 41 29.79 -9.24 17.59
N CYS A 42 30.29 -8.13 17.04
CA CYS A 42 31.41 -7.40 17.61
C CYS A 42 30.93 -6.40 18.67
N VAL A 43 29.92 -5.60 18.32
CA VAL A 43 29.46 -4.49 19.17
C VAL A 43 28.95 -4.97 20.52
N THR A 44 28.34 -6.15 20.61
CA THR A 44 27.80 -6.67 21.88
C THR A 44 28.84 -7.40 22.75
N ARG A 45 30.11 -7.47 22.33
CA ARG A 45 31.17 -8.10 23.14
C ARG A 45 31.51 -7.25 24.37
N LYS A 46 32.08 -7.90 25.40
CA LYS A 46 32.49 -7.22 26.64
C LYS A 46 33.65 -6.25 26.41
N GLU A 47 34.53 -6.60 25.48
CA GLU A 47 35.74 -5.86 25.14
C GLU A 47 35.46 -4.71 24.15
N HIS A 48 34.24 -4.64 23.60
CA HIS A 48 33.88 -3.61 22.65
C HIS A 48 33.84 -2.24 23.33
N PRO A 49 34.41 -1.18 22.74
CA PRO A 49 34.50 0.13 23.38
C PRO A 49 33.15 0.82 23.67
N PHE A 50 32.05 0.32 23.10
CA PHE A 50 30.70 0.79 23.44
C PHE A 50 30.11 0.14 24.70
N ASN A 51 30.82 -0.80 25.31
CA ASN A 51 30.44 -1.45 26.56
C ASN A 51 31.16 -0.82 27.76
N LYS A 52 30.87 0.47 28.02
CA LYS A 52 31.60 1.27 29.02
C LYS A 52 31.40 0.80 30.47
N ASP A 53 30.25 0.19 30.77
CA ASP A 53 29.83 -0.16 32.15
C ASP A 53 29.70 -1.68 32.38
N ALA A 54 30.19 -2.53 31.47
CA ALA A 54 29.93 -3.98 31.45
C ALA A 54 28.44 -4.38 31.39
N LYS A 55 27.52 -3.42 31.15
CA LYS A 55 26.06 -3.63 30.99
C LYS A 55 25.68 -4.16 29.60
N GLY A 56 26.63 -4.19 28.67
CA GLY A 56 26.39 -4.42 27.24
C GLY A 56 26.62 -3.13 26.45
N ALA A 57 26.62 -3.25 25.12
CA ALA A 57 26.69 -2.07 24.25
C ALA A 57 25.44 -1.22 24.40
N GLU A 58 25.66 0.06 24.60
CA GLU A 58 24.60 1.07 24.69
C GLU A 58 24.06 1.42 23.30
N PHE A 59 22.75 1.55 23.20
CA PHE A 59 22.01 2.06 22.04
C PHE A 59 20.87 2.94 22.55
N TRP A 60 20.11 3.53 21.64
CA TRP A 60 19.03 4.44 21.98
C TRP A 60 17.74 4.06 21.25
N MET A 61 16.63 4.01 21.99
CA MET A 61 15.29 3.88 21.43
C MET A 61 14.66 5.26 21.30
N GLY A 62 14.40 5.69 20.08
CA GLY A 62 13.76 6.96 19.75
C GLY A 62 12.31 6.75 19.37
N THR A 63 11.43 7.64 19.84
CA THR A 63 10.01 7.69 19.46
C THR A 63 9.76 8.93 18.60
N LEU A 64 9.22 8.73 17.40
CA LEU A 64 8.82 9.79 16.48
C LEU A 64 7.44 10.37 16.89
N PRO A 65 7.06 11.59 16.43
CA PRO A 65 5.76 12.19 16.73
C PRO A 65 4.55 11.34 16.33
N ASN A 66 4.72 10.47 15.33
CA ASN A 66 3.67 9.54 14.90
C ASN A 66 3.58 8.28 15.79
N GLY A 67 4.36 8.19 16.86
CA GLY A 67 4.44 7.06 17.79
C GLY A 67 5.34 5.91 17.33
N GLU A 68 5.91 5.97 16.12
CA GLU A 68 6.84 4.94 15.66
C GLU A 68 8.15 4.97 16.44
N GLN A 69 8.73 3.79 16.64
CA GLN A 69 9.99 3.63 17.35
C GLN A 69 11.15 3.37 16.38
N ARG A 70 12.36 3.74 16.78
CA ARG A 70 13.63 3.50 16.06
C ARG A 70 14.73 3.12 17.03
N LEU A 71 15.48 2.06 16.71
CA LEU A 71 16.75 1.77 17.36
C LEU A 71 17.86 2.63 16.71
N MET A 72 18.75 3.20 17.52
CA MET A 72 19.68 4.25 17.09
C MET A 72 21.03 4.17 17.78
N TYR A 73 22.06 4.70 17.11
CA TYR A 73 23.34 5.10 17.69
C TYR A 73 23.31 6.58 18.04
N SER A 74 23.95 6.99 19.12
CA SER A 74 24.22 8.42 19.33
C SER A 74 25.29 8.93 18.37
N SER A 75 25.20 10.21 17.99
CA SER A 75 26.25 10.90 17.25
C SER A 75 27.63 10.80 17.93
N ALA A 76 27.68 10.76 19.27
CA ALA A 76 28.91 10.55 20.03
C ALA A 76 29.52 9.17 19.81
N GLN A 77 28.71 8.11 19.69
CA GLN A 77 29.20 6.77 19.37
C GLN A 77 29.76 6.70 17.95
N VAL A 78 29.07 7.32 16.99
CA VAL A 78 29.54 7.42 15.61
C VAL A 78 30.86 8.17 15.55
N GLU A 79 30.98 9.30 16.24
CA GLU A 79 32.23 10.06 16.31
C GLU A 79 33.35 9.24 16.94
N TYR A 80 33.08 8.55 18.04
CA TYR A 80 34.03 7.68 18.70
C TYR A 80 34.53 6.57 17.77
N ALA A 81 33.64 5.91 17.02
CA ALA A 81 34.02 4.85 16.08
C ALA A 81 35.05 5.34 15.05
N ARG A 82 34.89 6.58 14.54
CA ARG A 82 35.80 7.19 13.57
C ARG A 82 37.22 7.31 14.12
N TYR A 83 37.34 7.86 15.34
CA TYR A 83 38.64 8.00 16.00
C TYR A 83 39.22 6.66 16.39
N TRP A 84 38.41 5.75 16.92
CA TRP A 84 38.87 4.43 17.33
C TRP A 84 39.46 3.64 16.14
N LEU A 85 38.77 3.62 15.00
CA LEU A 85 39.28 2.96 13.79
C LEU A 85 40.58 3.57 13.29
N LYS A 86 40.72 4.90 13.41
CA LYS A 86 41.95 5.60 13.06
C LYS A 86 43.11 5.26 13.98
N GLU A 87 42.93 5.38 15.30
CA GLU A 87 43.99 5.14 16.29
C GLU A 87 44.43 3.67 16.33
N MET A 88 43.51 2.75 16.00
CA MET A 88 43.84 1.32 15.86
C MET A 88 44.49 0.96 14.52
N GLY A 89 44.77 1.95 13.65
CA GLY A 89 45.49 1.76 12.39
C GLY A 89 44.66 1.20 11.24
N PHE A 90 43.33 1.08 11.37
CA PHE A 90 42.48 0.50 10.32
C PHE A 90 42.18 1.43 9.14
N THR A 91 42.57 2.70 9.23
CA THR A 91 42.23 3.72 8.23
C THR A 91 43.46 4.41 7.62
N ASN A 92 44.66 3.82 7.77
CA ASN A 92 45.93 4.40 7.31
C ASN A 92 46.16 5.83 7.82
N GLY A 93 45.73 6.12 9.06
CA GLY A 93 45.89 7.43 9.69
C GLY A 93 44.85 8.48 9.29
N ALA A 94 43.91 8.17 8.38
CA ALA A 94 42.85 9.10 7.97
C ALA A 94 41.59 8.96 8.84
N LEU A 95 40.92 10.07 9.14
CA LEU A 95 39.61 10.02 9.79
C LEU A 95 38.53 9.75 8.74
N ILE A 96 37.69 8.73 8.94
CA ILE A 96 36.59 8.43 8.02
C ILE A 96 35.49 9.52 8.13
N PRO A 97 34.72 9.85 7.08
CA PRO A 97 33.60 10.77 7.13
C PRO A 97 32.48 10.30 8.07
N ILE A 98 31.77 11.28 8.65
CA ILE A 98 30.51 11.06 9.37
C ILE A 98 29.43 10.61 8.35
N PRO A 99 28.46 9.77 8.75
CA PRO A 99 27.28 9.48 7.93
C PRO A 99 26.55 10.76 7.47
N ASP A 100 25.77 10.64 6.40
CA ASP A 100 24.98 11.74 5.86
C ASP A 100 24.10 12.39 6.94
N SER A 101 24.05 13.73 6.95
CA SER A 101 23.27 14.49 7.94
C SER A 101 21.75 14.27 7.83
N SER A 102 21.25 13.83 6.68
CA SER A 102 19.85 13.42 6.49
C SER A 102 19.45 12.22 7.36
N TYR A 103 20.43 11.47 7.89
CA TYR A 103 20.20 10.33 8.78
C TYR A 103 20.15 10.73 10.26
N LEU A 104 20.48 11.99 10.58
CA LEU A 104 20.56 12.48 11.96
C LEU A 104 19.20 12.96 12.45
N LEU A 105 18.66 12.26 13.44
CA LEU A 105 17.42 12.61 14.14
C LEU A 105 17.74 13.38 15.43
N ARG A 106 17.06 14.50 15.67
CA ARG A 106 17.33 15.35 16.83
C ARG A 106 16.16 15.33 17.84
N PRO A 107 16.46 15.27 19.15
CA PRO A 107 15.45 15.46 20.19
C PRO A 107 14.73 16.80 20.06
N GLY A 108 13.41 16.79 20.24
CA GLY A 108 12.58 18.00 20.21
C GLY A 108 12.19 18.49 18.81
N THR A 109 12.79 17.96 17.75
CA THR A 109 12.39 18.22 16.36
C THR A 109 11.85 16.97 15.69
N GLU A 110 12.69 15.95 15.47
CA GLU A 110 12.28 14.69 14.84
C GLU A 110 11.93 13.61 15.88
N LEU A 111 12.46 13.73 17.10
CA LEU A 111 12.26 12.75 18.19
C LEU A 111 11.50 13.37 19.36
N GLN A 112 10.37 12.75 19.72
CA GLN A 112 9.53 13.15 20.85
C GLN A 112 10.08 12.61 22.19
N ALA A 113 10.61 11.39 22.19
CA ALA A 113 11.22 10.76 23.36
C ALA A 113 12.42 9.91 22.95
N VAL A 114 13.43 9.84 23.81
CA VAL A 114 14.63 9.03 23.60
C VAL A 114 15.03 8.38 24.92
N SER A 115 15.30 7.07 24.91
CA SER A 115 15.71 6.32 26.10
C SER A 115 16.87 5.35 25.78
N PRO A 116 17.85 5.19 26.68
CA PRO A 116 18.94 4.24 26.46
C PRO A 116 18.46 2.78 26.57
N VAL A 117 19.07 1.89 25.78
CA VAL A 117 18.87 0.44 25.82
C VAL A 117 20.22 -0.27 25.68
N TYR A 118 20.38 -1.44 26.31
CA TYR A 118 21.66 -2.15 26.38
C TYR A 118 21.55 -3.57 25.83
N TYR A 119 22.52 -3.98 25.01
CA TYR A 119 22.58 -5.32 24.45
C TYR A 119 23.96 -5.95 24.66
N ASN A 120 23.96 -7.13 25.30
CA ASN A 120 25.15 -7.95 25.56
C ASN A 120 25.19 -9.23 24.70
N ASP A 121 24.24 -9.38 23.79
CA ASP A 121 24.09 -10.54 22.94
C ASP A 121 23.62 -10.12 21.55
N ALA A 122 24.27 -10.68 20.53
CA ALA A 122 24.01 -10.32 19.14
C ALA A 122 22.63 -10.77 18.66
N ALA A 123 22.11 -11.89 19.19
CA ALA A 123 20.77 -12.36 18.84
C ALA A 123 19.70 -11.43 19.44
N LYS A 124 19.87 -10.96 20.69
CA LYS A 124 19.00 -9.95 21.30
C LYS A 124 18.99 -8.64 20.54
N LEU A 125 20.15 -8.13 20.11
CA LEU A 125 20.24 -6.91 19.30
C LEU A 125 19.51 -7.07 17.95
N LYS A 126 19.70 -8.22 17.27
CA LYS A 126 18.97 -8.53 16.02
C LYS A 126 17.46 -8.72 16.23
N ASN A 127 17.04 -9.24 17.38
CA ASN A 127 15.62 -9.39 17.70
C ASN A 127 14.98 -8.03 18.03
N ALA A 128 15.70 -7.14 18.70
CA ALA A 128 15.20 -5.80 19.01
C ALA A 128 14.83 -5.00 17.76
N THR A 129 15.62 -5.08 16.68
CA THR A 129 15.25 -4.43 15.41
C THR A 129 13.99 -5.02 14.82
N LYS A 130 13.85 -6.36 14.85
CA LYS A 130 12.63 -7.04 14.38
C LYS A 130 11.40 -6.68 15.20
N ASP A 131 11.56 -6.53 16.51
CA ASP A 131 10.46 -6.19 17.42
C ASP A 131 10.01 -4.73 17.24
N VAL A 132 10.95 -3.80 17.02
CA VAL A 132 10.64 -2.42 16.60
C VAL A 132 9.83 -2.41 15.31
N ASP A 133 10.25 -3.18 14.30
CA ASP A 133 9.53 -3.26 13.03
C ASP A 133 8.12 -3.85 13.19
N LYS A 134 7.97 -4.91 13.99
CA LYS A 134 6.66 -5.50 14.31
C LYS A 134 5.75 -4.49 15.01
N ASN A 135 6.27 -3.76 16.00
CA ASN A 135 5.51 -2.75 16.74
C ASN A 135 5.08 -1.59 15.82
N ASN A 136 5.97 -1.10 14.97
CA ASN A 136 5.65 -0.07 13.98
C ASN A 136 4.59 -0.56 12.98
N LYS A 137 4.68 -1.81 12.51
CA LYS A 137 3.65 -2.42 11.66
C LYS A 137 2.30 -2.50 12.38
N ARG A 138 2.28 -2.88 13.66
CA ARG A 138 1.04 -2.92 14.46
C ARG A 138 0.44 -1.52 14.64
N LEU A 139 1.26 -0.51 14.94
CA LEU A 139 0.83 0.89 15.06
C LEU A 139 0.23 1.41 13.75
N LYS A 140 0.86 1.11 12.61
CA LYS A 140 0.31 1.42 11.29
C LYS A 140 -1.02 0.72 11.04
N ARG A 141 -1.14 -0.56 11.39
CA ARG A 141 -2.41 -1.32 11.24
C ARG A 141 -3.57 -0.66 11.99
N ILE A 142 -3.34 -0.21 13.23
CA ILE A 142 -4.37 0.45 14.05
C ILE A 142 -4.80 1.78 13.42
N LYS A 143 -3.85 2.61 12.98
CA LYS A 143 -4.16 3.88 12.31
C LYS A 143 -4.93 3.65 11.01
N ASN A 144 -4.48 2.70 10.20
CA ASN A 144 -5.12 2.36 8.93
C ASN A 144 -6.55 1.82 9.11
N ALA A 145 -6.83 1.07 10.18
CA ALA A 145 -8.17 0.59 10.47
C ALA A 145 -9.14 1.75 10.80
N HIS A 146 -8.68 2.74 11.58
CA HIS A 146 -9.49 3.91 11.90
C HIS A 146 -9.74 4.81 10.68
N THR A 147 -8.69 5.11 9.90
CA THR A 147 -8.83 5.89 8.67
C THR A 147 -9.65 5.14 7.61
N GLY A 148 -9.46 3.83 7.49
CA GLY A 148 -10.23 2.98 6.58
C GLY A 148 -11.72 2.96 6.90
N ARG A 149 -12.09 2.92 8.19
CA ARG A 149 -13.49 3.07 8.63
C ARG A 149 -14.08 4.41 8.22
N ILE A 150 -13.37 5.51 8.49
CA ILE A 150 -13.85 6.85 8.13
C ILE A 150 -14.06 6.96 6.62
N GLN A 151 -13.11 6.45 5.83
CA GLN A 151 -13.23 6.43 4.39
C GLN A 151 -14.45 5.58 3.95
N PHE A 152 -14.58 4.37 4.45
CA PHE A 152 -15.71 3.49 4.10
C PHE A 152 -17.06 4.19 4.29
N GLU A 153 -17.25 4.88 5.43
CA GLU A 153 -18.49 5.62 5.69
C GLU A 153 -18.67 6.84 4.78
N ARG A 154 -17.59 7.54 4.41
CA ARG A 154 -17.67 8.67 3.46
C ARG A 154 -18.08 8.21 2.07
N ILE A 155 -17.51 7.10 1.57
CA ILE A 155 -17.94 6.47 0.32
C ILE A 155 -19.41 6.06 0.40
N ARG A 156 -19.80 5.36 1.48
CA ARG A 156 -21.18 4.90 1.69
C ARG A 156 -22.16 6.07 1.69
N ASN A 157 -21.83 7.16 2.38
CA ASN A 157 -22.65 8.36 2.39
C ASN A 157 -22.74 8.99 1.00
N ALA A 158 -21.62 9.20 0.31
CA ALA A 158 -21.63 9.77 -1.05
C ALA A 158 -22.44 8.91 -2.04
N TRP A 159 -22.37 7.58 -1.94
CA TRP A 159 -23.17 6.66 -2.76
C TRP A 159 -24.67 6.79 -2.47
N ASN A 160 -25.05 6.86 -1.19
CA ASN A 160 -26.46 6.97 -0.78
C ASN A 160 -27.10 8.31 -1.11
N GLU A 161 -26.31 9.38 -1.22
CA GLU A 161 -26.77 10.67 -1.77
C GLU A 161 -27.04 10.61 -3.28
N LYS A 162 -26.69 9.50 -3.95
CA LYS A 162 -26.90 9.26 -5.39
C LYS A 162 -26.34 10.37 -6.27
N VAL A 163 -25.20 10.95 -5.87
CA VAL A 163 -24.55 12.03 -6.60
C VAL A 163 -23.48 11.51 -7.55
N GLY A 164 -23.32 12.22 -8.66
CA GLY A 164 -22.20 12.05 -9.59
C GLY A 164 -22.24 10.78 -10.44
N THR A 165 -21.08 10.45 -10.99
CA THR A 165 -20.86 9.27 -11.82
C THR A 165 -19.80 8.38 -11.17
N TRP A 166 -20.11 7.09 -11.04
CA TRP A 166 -19.25 6.09 -10.42
C TRP A 166 -18.69 5.17 -11.50
N CYS A 167 -17.40 5.25 -11.76
CA CYS A 167 -16.73 4.61 -12.90
C CYS A 167 -15.72 3.57 -12.42
N ALA A 168 -16.06 2.30 -12.48
CA ALA A 168 -15.08 1.23 -12.35
C ALA A 168 -14.25 1.09 -13.63
N ILE A 169 -12.93 1.03 -13.46
CA ILE A 169 -11.95 0.90 -14.55
C ILE A 169 -10.96 -0.19 -14.18
N ASP A 170 -10.65 -1.05 -15.14
CA ASP A 170 -9.66 -2.12 -15.01
C ASP A 170 -8.82 -2.20 -16.29
N PHE A 171 -7.52 -2.42 -16.15
CA PHE A 171 -6.60 -2.63 -17.27
C PHE A 171 -5.93 -4.00 -17.16
N GLU A 172 -5.79 -4.66 -18.31
CA GLU A 172 -4.92 -5.82 -18.44
C GLU A 172 -3.76 -5.50 -19.36
N TRP A 173 -2.60 -6.07 -19.06
CA TRP A 173 -1.36 -5.89 -19.83
C TRP A 173 -0.68 -7.22 -20.11
N TRP A 174 0.25 -7.19 -21.07
CA TRP A 174 1.03 -8.36 -21.38
C TRP A 174 2.03 -8.66 -20.26
N GLU A 175 2.15 -9.92 -19.84
CA GLU A 175 3.03 -10.35 -18.76
C GLU A 175 4.54 -10.25 -19.08
N ARG A 176 4.90 -9.98 -20.35
CA ARG A 176 6.30 -9.90 -20.81
C ARG A 176 6.68 -8.48 -21.17
N GLN A 177 7.91 -8.12 -20.80
CA GLN A 177 8.47 -6.80 -21.09
C GLN A 177 8.47 -6.53 -22.59
N PRO A 178 7.96 -5.37 -23.04
CA PRO A 178 7.74 -4.13 -22.27
C PRO A 178 6.36 -3.96 -21.58
N ASN A 179 5.63 -5.04 -21.31
CA ASN A 179 4.31 -5.06 -20.66
C ASN A 179 3.26 -4.10 -21.26
N PRO A 180 3.06 -4.10 -22.59
CA PRO A 180 2.07 -3.24 -23.21
C PRO A 180 0.63 -3.53 -22.71
N MET A 181 -0.17 -2.48 -22.55
CA MET A 181 -1.61 -2.59 -22.27
C MET A 181 -2.31 -3.34 -23.40
N THR A 182 -3.15 -4.32 -23.05
CA THR A 182 -3.86 -5.15 -24.03
C THR A 182 -5.34 -4.86 -24.10
N GLU A 183 -5.95 -4.42 -23.00
CA GLU A 183 -7.38 -4.13 -22.92
C GLU A 183 -7.66 -3.17 -21.76
N VAL A 184 -8.81 -2.50 -21.82
CA VAL A 184 -9.37 -1.68 -20.75
C VAL A 184 -10.86 -1.96 -20.64
N GLY A 185 -11.31 -2.18 -19.42
CA GLY A 185 -12.72 -2.31 -19.07
C GLY A 185 -13.24 -1.04 -18.42
N LEU A 186 -14.49 -0.71 -18.74
CA LEU A 186 -15.20 0.41 -18.15
C LEU A 186 -16.56 -0.07 -17.67
N SER A 187 -16.94 0.27 -16.45
CA SER A 187 -18.29 0.05 -15.96
C SER A 187 -18.73 1.24 -15.13
N SER A 188 -19.81 1.92 -15.49
CA SER A 188 -20.29 3.09 -14.77
C SER A 188 -21.71 2.94 -14.27
N VAL A 189 -21.97 3.56 -13.11
CA VAL A 189 -23.32 3.90 -12.64
C VAL A 189 -23.51 5.42 -12.67
N VAL A 190 -24.68 5.82 -13.14
CA VAL A 190 -25.24 7.18 -13.00
C VAL A 190 -26.62 7.09 -12.38
N PHE A 191 -27.00 8.12 -11.62
CA PHE A 191 -28.34 8.25 -11.07
C PHE A 191 -29.11 9.32 -11.84
N GLU A 192 -30.19 8.93 -12.50
CA GLU A 192 -31.07 9.84 -13.23
C GLU A 192 -32.48 9.74 -12.64
N ASN A 193 -33.00 10.83 -12.09
CA ASN A 193 -34.29 10.83 -11.37
C ASN A 193 -34.40 9.72 -10.32
N GLU A 194 -33.38 9.57 -9.47
CA GLU A 194 -33.28 8.53 -8.44
C GLU A 194 -33.14 7.08 -8.97
N LEU A 195 -33.21 6.87 -10.28
CA LEU A 195 -33.07 5.57 -10.94
C LEU A 195 -31.62 5.34 -11.34
N GLU A 196 -31.15 4.14 -11.05
CA GLU A 196 -29.81 3.70 -11.39
C GLU A 196 -29.74 3.28 -12.86
N SER A 197 -28.74 3.79 -13.59
CA SER A 197 -28.40 3.34 -14.94
C SER A 197 -26.96 2.86 -14.97
N THR A 198 -26.76 1.60 -15.37
CA THR A 198 -25.44 0.97 -15.50
C THR A 198 -25.04 0.85 -16.96
N THR A 199 -23.78 1.11 -17.28
CA THR A 199 -23.20 0.87 -18.62
C THR A 199 -21.85 0.20 -18.48
N SER A 200 -21.58 -0.83 -19.28
CA SER A 200 -20.28 -1.51 -19.32
C SER A 200 -19.73 -1.54 -20.74
N ARG A 201 -18.41 -1.40 -20.89
CA ARG A 201 -17.68 -1.44 -22.16
C ARG A 201 -16.37 -2.21 -21.98
N HIS A 202 -15.90 -2.79 -23.07
CA HIS A 202 -14.61 -3.46 -23.13
C HIS A 202 -13.88 -3.05 -24.41
N LEU A 203 -12.70 -2.45 -24.27
CA LEU A 203 -11.90 -1.96 -25.38
C LEU A 203 -10.58 -2.74 -25.45
N ILE A 204 -10.22 -3.22 -26.63
CA ILE A 204 -8.99 -3.99 -26.88
C ILE A 204 -8.02 -3.12 -27.68
N PHE A 205 -6.78 -2.99 -27.22
CA PHE A 205 -5.73 -2.27 -27.93
C PHE A 205 -5.32 -3.05 -29.18
N GLN A 206 -5.66 -2.51 -30.36
CA GLN A 206 -5.43 -3.16 -31.65
C GLN A 206 -3.97 -3.55 -31.86
N GLU A 207 -3.03 -2.68 -31.46
CA GLU A 207 -1.60 -2.87 -31.62
C GLU A 207 -1.08 -4.08 -30.83
N ASN A 208 -1.72 -4.38 -29.70
CA ASN A 208 -1.30 -5.44 -28.77
C ASN A 208 -2.24 -6.64 -28.80
N ARG A 209 -3.11 -6.73 -29.82
CA ARG A 209 -4.11 -7.80 -29.93
C ARG A 209 -3.48 -9.19 -30.02
N LEU A 210 -2.23 -9.33 -30.45
CA LEU A 210 -1.53 -10.62 -30.52
C LEU A 210 -0.78 -10.99 -29.22
N CYS A 211 -0.65 -10.05 -28.27
CA CYS A 211 -0.07 -10.34 -26.97
C CYS A 211 -1.00 -11.30 -26.19
N ARG A 212 -0.47 -12.46 -25.81
CA ARG A 212 -1.17 -13.51 -25.06
C ARG A 212 -0.42 -13.78 -23.77
N ASN A 213 -1.16 -13.72 -22.66
CA ASN A 213 -0.68 -14.07 -21.33
C ASN A 213 -0.60 -15.60 -21.19
N ILE A 214 0.36 -16.06 -20.40
CA ILE A 214 0.61 -17.49 -20.14
C ILE A 214 0.27 -17.86 -18.69
N TYR A 215 0.32 -16.90 -17.76
CA TYR A 215 -0.01 -17.12 -16.36
C TYR A 215 -1.47 -16.78 -16.06
N SER A 216 -2.01 -15.78 -16.76
CA SER A 216 -3.41 -15.35 -16.62
C SER A 216 -4.31 -16.01 -17.68
N PRO A 217 -5.52 -16.46 -17.30
CA PRO A 217 -6.57 -16.91 -18.23
C PRO A 217 -6.79 -15.97 -19.42
N GLN A 218 -6.94 -16.52 -20.62
CA GLN A 218 -7.10 -15.73 -21.85
C GLN A 218 -8.57 -15.41 -22.14
N ASN A 219 -9.20 -14.60 -21.30
CA ASN A 219 -10.64 -14.28 -21.41
C ASN A 219 -10.96 -12.99 -22.18
N ARG A 220 -9.97 -12.32 -22.78
CA ARG A 220 -10.14 -11.10 -23.60
C ARG A 220 -11.34 -11.10 -24.55
N GLU A 221 -11.59 -12.20 -25.25
CA GLU A 221 -12.65 -12.28 -26.26
C GLU A 221 -14.01 -12.74 -25.65
N HIS A 222 -14.11 -12.81 -24.32
CA HIS A 222 -15.27 -13.31 -23.57
C HIS A 222 -15.89 -12.23 -22.67
N PHE A 223 -16.13 -11.04 -23.23
CA PHE A 223 -16.86 -9.98 -22.54
C PHE A 223 -18.33 -10.39 -22.36
N LEU A 224 -18.83 -10.34 -21.13
CA LEU A 224 -20.16 -10.86 -20.76
C LEU A 224 -21.28 -9.82 -20.88
N PHE A 225 -20.94 -8.53 -20.98
CA PHE A 225 -21.88 -7.42 -20.85
C PHE A 225 -22.06 -6.62 -22.15
N GLY A 226 -21.73 -7.22 -23.29
CA GLY A 226 -21.86 -6.61 -24.61
C GLY A 226 -20.81 -7.14 -25.59
N GLU A 227 -20.39 -6.28 -26.51
CA GLU A 227 -19.37 -6.61 -27.51
C GLU A 227 -18.05 -5.87 -27.23
N SER A 228 -16.93 -6.60 -27.35
CA SER A 228 -15.59 -6.03 -27.27
C SER A 228 -15.30 -5.17 -28.51
N GLN A 229 -14.77 -3.96 -28.31
CA GLN A 229 -14.35 -3.09 -29.41
C GLN A 229 -12.84 -3.09 -29.54
N THR A 230 -12.32 -3.53 -30.68
CA THR A 230 -10.88 -3.43 -30.97
C THR A 230 -10.58 -2.10 -31.65
N LEU A 231 -9.76 -1.26 -31.01
CA LEU A 231 -9.48 0.10 -31.46
C LEU A 231 -7.97 0.41 -31.36
N PRO A 232 -7.42 1.29 -32.23
CA PRO A 232 -6.07 1.83 -32.05
C PRO A 232 -5.93 2.60 -30.73
N LYS A 233 -4.73 2.60 -30.12
CA LYS A 233 -4.45 3.31 -28.85
C LYS A 233 -4.95 4.76 -28.84
N LYS A 234 -4.76 5.48 -29.95
CA LYS A 234 -5.20 6.88 -30.09
C LYS A 234 -6.72 7.03 -29.97
N GLN A 235 -7.49 6.09 -30.51
CA GLN A 235 -8.96 6.11 -30.40
C GLN A 235 -9.39 5.74 -28.98
N ILE A 236 -8.77 4.73 -28.35
CA ILE A 236 -9.02 4.39 -26.95
C ILE A 236 -8.78 5.60 -26.03
N THR A 237 -7.71 6.36 -26.28
CA THR A 237 -7.42 7.60 -25.54
C THR A 237 -8.56 8.62 -25.67
N GLY A 238 -9.07 8.82 -26.88
CA GLY A 238 -10.22 9.70 -27.13
C GLY A 238 -11.51 9.20 -26.46
N GLU A 239 -11.76 7.89 -26.49
CA GLU A 239 -12.92 7.27 -25.83
C GLU A 239 -12.86 7.45 -24.31
N LEU A 240 -11.69 7.31 -23.69
CA LEU A 240 -11.51 7.52 -22.25
C LEU A 240 -11.67 9.00 -21.86
N ASP A 241 -11.15 9.93 -22.66
CA ASP A 241 -11.34 11.37 -22.44
C ASP A 241 -12.82 11.76 -22.54
N ILE A 242 -13.53 11.28 -23.56
CA ILE A 242 -14.99 11.48 -23.70
C ILE A 242 -15.74 10.86 -22.51
N TYR A 243 -15.36 9.66 -22.09
CA TYR A 243 -15.97 8.96 -20.95
C TYR A 243 -15.86 9.78 -19.66
N LEU A 244 -14.66 10.27 -19.31
CA LEU A 244 -14.46 11.07 -18.11
C LEU A 244 -15.08 12.47 -18.19
N ARG A 245 -15.01 13.13 -19.36
CA ARG A 245 -15.68 14.43 -19.56
C ARG A 245 -17.19 14.32 -19.42
N THR A 246 -17.78 13.27 -19.99
CA THR A 246 -19.22 13.01 -19.89
C THR A 246 -19.63 12.73 -18.44
N ALA A 247 -18.81 11.97 -17.69
CA ALA A 247 -19.01 11.74 -16.27
C ALA A 247 -18.94 13.04 -15.46
N SER A 248 -17.93 13.88 -15.72
CA SER A 248 -17.69 15.16 -15.02
C SER A 248 -18.77 16.20 -15.30
N ALA A 249 -19.34 16.20 -16.50
CA ALA A 249 -20.48 17.06 -16.84
C ALA A 249 -21.74 16.78 -16.00
N ARG A 250 -21.81 15.62 -15.33
CA ARG A 250 -22.92 15.20 -14.46
C ARG A 250 -22.65 15.46 -12.97
N GLY A 251 -21.49 16.01 -12.59
CA GLY A 251 -21.11 16.27 -11.21
C GLY A 251 -19.77 15.64 -10.83
N PRO A 252 -19.56 15.22 -9.56
CA PRO A 252 -18.31 14.57 -9.16
C PRO A 252 -18.14 13.21 -9.87
N VAL A 253 -16.90 12.84 -10.13
CA VAL A 253 -16.53 11.55 -10.73
C VAL A 253 -15.78 10.72 -9.71
N PHE A 254 -16.26 9.50 -9.47
CA PHE A 254 -15.64 8.54 -8.57
C PHE A 254 -15.06 7.39 -9.40
N LEU A 255 -13.75 7.37 -9.57
CA LEU A 255 -13.03 6.29 -10.24
C LEU A 255 -12.83 5.14 -9.25
N ILE A 256 -13.39 3.97 -9.56
CA ILE A 256 -13.35 2.78 -8.71
C ILE A 256 -12.37 1.78 -9.31
N PHE A 257 -11.47 1.27 -8.47
CA PHE A 257 -10.47 0.28 -8.87
C PHE A 257 -10.44 -0.88 -7.88
N HIS A 258 -9.79 -1.97 -8.27
CA HIS A 258 -9.43 -3.06 -7.37
C HIS A 258 -7.89 -3.21 -7.36
N ASP A 259 -7.23 -2.59 -6.37
CA ASP A 259 -5.78 -2.31 -6.36
C ASP A 259 -5.37 -1.22 -7.38
N GLN A 260 -5.73 0.02 -7.05
CA GLN A 260 -5.69 1.17 -7.97
C GLN A 260 -4.30 1.54 -8.54
N THR A 261 -3.21 1.02 -7.96
CA THR A 261 -1.85 1.50 -8.26
C THR A 261 -1.46 1.24 -9.72
N GLY A 262 -1.78 0.05 -10.23
CA GLY A 262 -1.52 -0.35 -11.61
C GLY A 262 -2.40 0.42 -12.58
N ASP A 263 -3.71 0.44 -12.33
CA ASP A 263 -4.69 1.05 -13.23
C ASP A 263 -4.52 2.57 -13.37
N ILE A 264 -4.26 3.28 -12.28
CA ILE A 264 -4.00 4.73 -12.34
C ILE A 264 -2.75 5.01 -13.19
N LYS A 265 -1.71 4.16 -13.10
CA LYS A 265 -0.52 4.28 -13.94
C LYS A 265 -0.89 4.04 -15.42
N CYS A 266 -1.60 2.96 -15.73
CA CYS A 266 -2.04 2.65 -17.08
C CYS A 266 -2.91 3.77 -17.66
N LEU A 267 -3.87 4.29 -16.88
CA LEU A 267 -4.74 5.38 -17.28
C LEU A 267 -3.94 6.64 -17.63
N ARG A 268 -2.93 7.02 -16.84
CA ARG A 268 -2.01 8.13 -17.18
C ARG A 268 -1.21 7.86 -18.46
N GLU A 269 -0.77 6.64 -18.69
CA GLU A 269 -0.03 6.23 -19.90
C GLU A 269 -0.87 6.23 -21.18
N THR A 270 -2.20 6.26 -21.06
CA THR A 270 -3.08 6.53 -22.20
C THR A 270 -3.01 7.99 -22.64
N GLY A 271 -2.67 8.92 -21.75
CA GLY A 271 -2.61 10.37 -22.02
C GLY A 271 -3.85 11.14 -21.55
N VAL A 272 -4.75 10.50 -20.79
CA VAL A 272 -5.90 11.15 -20.17
C VAL A 272 -5.46 11.99 -18.96
N GLU A 273 -6.00 13.20 -18.86
CA GLU A 273 -5.72 14.12 -17.75
C GLU A 273 -6.47 13.68 -16.49
N LEU A 274 -5.73 13.52 -15.38
CA LEU A 274 -6.26 13.14 -14.06
C LEU A 274 -5.98 14.24 -13.03
N ASP A 275 -5.94 15.50 -13.47
CA ASP A 275 -5.68 16.64 -12.61
C ASP A 275 -6.76 16.74 -11.53
N GLY A 276 -6.31 16.90 -10.27
CA GLY A 276 -7.21 16.96 -9.12
C GLY A 276 -7.73 15.61 -8.63
N LEU A 277 -7.21 14.47 -9.12
CA LEU A 277 -7.53 13.14 -8.58
C LEU A 277 -7.15 13.06 -7.09
N SER A 278 -8.15 12.94 -6.22
CA SER A 278 -7.99 12.79 -4.76
C SER A 278 -8.36 11.39 -4.29
N GLY A 279 -7.54 10.79 -3.42
CA GLY A 279 -7.90 9.54 -2.73
C GLY A 279 -8.74 9.76 -1.46
N ASP A 280 -8.85 11.00 -1.00
CA ASP A 280 -9.61 11.36 0.20
C ASP A 280 -10.95 11.96 -0.21
N LEU A 281 -12.04 11.30 0.17
CA LEU A 281 -13.38 11.88 0.06
C LEU A 281 -13.63 12.84 1.22
N PRO A 282 -14.32 13.98 0.99
CA PRO A 282 -14.81 14.86 2.05
C PRO A 282 -15.92 14.19 2.88
N GLU A 283 -16.20 14.76 4.06
CA GLU A 283 -17.28 14.26 4.94
C GLU A 283 -18.68 14.49 4.36
N ILE A 284 -18.86 15.62 3.67
CA ILE A 284 -20.06 15.96 2.93
C ILE A 284 -19.84 15.55 1.48
N ALA A 285 -20.86 14.92 0.85
CA ALA A 285 -20.76 14.50 -0.54
C ALA A 285 -20.35 15.68 -1.45
N PRO A 286 -19.30 15.52 -2.27
CA PRO A 286 -18.79 16.62 -3.09
C PRO A 286 -19.78 16.96 -4.21
N SER A 287 -19.84 18.24 -4.61
CA SER A 287 -20.63 18.68 -5.78
C SER A 287 -19.85 18.58 -7.10
N SER A 288 -18.53 18.44 -7.03
CA SER A 288 -17.61 18.36 -8.17
C SER A 288 -16.27 17.77 -7.74
N GLY A 289 -15.47 17.31 -8.70
CA GLY A 289 -14.11 16.81 -8.48
C GLY A 289 -13.92 15.39 -8.99
N LEU A 290 -12.68 14.91 -8.93
CA LEU A 290 -12.28 13.59 -9.38
C LEU A 290 -11.70 12.83 -8.18
N PHE A 291 -12.29 11.69 -7.84
CA PHE A 291 -11.93 10.94 -6.64
C PHE A 291 -11.56 9.50 -7.01
N SER A 292 -10.49 8.96 -6.43
CA SER A 292 -10.14 7.53 -6.56
C SER A 292 -10.65 6.74 -5.36
N ILE A 293 -11.27 5.60 -5.64
CA ILE A 293 -11.78 4.65 -4.67
C ILE A 293 -11.14 3.30 -4.94
N ASP A 294 -10.51 2.73 -3.91
CA ASP A 294 -9.93 1.40 -3.99
C ASP A 294 -10.78 0.40 -3.21
N THR A 295 -11.39 -0.55 -3.93
CA THR A 295 -12.22 -1.59 -3.33
C THR A 295 -11.42 -2.52 -2.41
N THR A 296 -10.10 -2.64 -2.57
CA THR A 296 -9.25 -3.40 -1.63
C THR A 296 -9.19 -2.71 -0.26
N THR A 297 -9.19 -1.38 -0.25
CA THR A 297 -9.21 -0.58 1.00
C THR A 297 -10.59 -0.63 1.64
N MET A 298 -11.65 -0.56 0.84
CA MET A 298 -13.02 -0.78 1.34
C MET A 298 -13.19 -2.18 1.93
N TRP A 299 -12.68 -3.20 1.25
CA TRP A 299 -12.71 -4.57 1.73
C TRP A 299 -11.89 -4.76 3.00
N ALA A 300 -10.72 -4.15 3.10
CA ALA A 300 -9.91 -4.19 4.31
C ALA A 300 -10.63 -3.55 5.50
N ALA A 301 -11.35 -2.45 5.26
CA ALA A 301 -12.23 -1.85 6.25
C ALA A 301 -13.37 -2.80 6.61
N LEU A 302 -14.09 -3.38 5.64
CA LEU A 302 -15.22 -4.28 5.89
C LEU A 302 -14.81 -5.56 6.64
N SER A 303 -13.79 -6.27 6.16
CA SER A 303 -13.30 -7.49 6.79
C SER A 303 -12.50 -7.26 8.08
N GLY A 304 -12.02 -6.03 8.31
CA GLY A 304 -11.09 -5.72 9.39
C GLY A 304 -9.69 -6.33 9.20
N ARG A 305 -9.38 -6.86 8.00
CA ARG A 305 -8.11 -7.49 7.67
C ARG A 305 -7.35 -6.67 6.63
N ASN A 306 -6.06 -6.50 6.83
CA ASN A 306 -5.16 -5.90 5.82
C ASN A 306 -4.53 -6.99 4.92
N GLU A 307 -5.29 -8.04 4.63
CA GLU A 307 -4.87 -9.13 3.74
C GLU A 307 -5.29 -8.81 2.31
N ASN A 308 -4.43 -9.13 1.34
CA ASN A 308 -4.79 -9.00 -0.07
C ASN A 308 -5.93 -9.98 -0.38
N CYS A 309 -7.07 -9.46 -0.83
CA CYS A 309 -8.19 -10.23 -1.32
C CYS A 309 -8.30 -9.93 -2.81
N ASN A 310 -8.12 -10.95 -3.66
CA ASN A 310 -8.31 -10.77 -5.10
C ASN A 310 -9.79 -10.54 -5.44
N LEU A 311 -10.04 -10.02 -6.64
CA LEU A 311 -11.37 -9.60 -7.06
C LEU A 311 -12.38 -10.73 -6.97
N GLU A 312 -12.02 -11.90 -7.52
CA GLU A 312 -12.89 -13.08 -7.51
C GLU A 312 -13.32 -13.48 -6.11
N ARG A 313 -12.37 -13.58 -5.17
CA ARG A 313 -12.67 -13.93 -3.79
C ARG A 313 -13.51 -12.85 -3.12
N MET A 314 -13.20 -11.57 -3.32
CA MET A 314 -13.96 -10.46 -2.77
C MET A 314 -15.41 -10.50 -3.26
N CYS A 315 -15.63 -10.65 -4.56
CA CYS A 315 -16.95 -10.77 -5.16
C CYS A 315 -17.74 -11.96 -4.60
N ARG A 316 -17.10 -13.14 -4.49
CA ARG A 316 -17.73 -14.34 -3.90
C ARG A 316 -18.14 -14.12 -2.44
N LEU A 317 -17.26 -13.54 -1.63
CA LEU A 317 -17.54 -13.25 -0.22
C LEU A 317 -18.62 -12.18 -0.03
N LEU A 318 -18.76 -11.25 -0.98
CA LEU A 318 -19.81 -10.24 -0.99
C LEU A 318 -21.15 -10.78 -1.52
N GLY A 319 -21.18 -11.99 -2.10
CA GLY A 319 -22.38 -12.60 -2.68
C GLY A 319 -22.72 -12.06 -4.09
N VAL A 320 -21.73 -11.52 -4.82
CA VAL A 320 -21.93 -11.09 -6.21
C VAL A 320 -22.22 -12.33 -7.08
N LYS A 321 -23.27 -12.26 -7.89
CA LYS A 321 -23.77 -13.37 -8.71
C LYS A 321 -23.14 -13.36 -10.10
N ASN A 322 -23.25 -14.50 -10.80
CA ASN A 322 -22.85 -14.67 -12.21
C ASN A 322 -21.37 -14.35 -12.50
N LEU A 323 -20.50 -14.64 -11.52
CA LEU A 323 -19.06 -14.45 -11.64
C LEU A 323 -18.46 -15.49 -12.60
N ASN A 324 -17.89 -15.03 -13.71
CA ASN A 324 -17.22 -15.89 -14.69
C ASN A 324 -16.26 -15.05 -15.53
N ARG A 325 -15.31 -15.69 -16.21
CA ARG A 325 -14.44 -15.05 -17.21
C ARG A 325 -13.62 -13.85 -16.67
N PHE A 326 -13.08 -13.98 -15.45
CA PHE A 326 -12.04 -13.08 -14.91
C PHE A 326 -10.83 -13.01 -15.85
N HIS A 327 -10.04 -11.94 -15.78
CA HIS A 327 -8.99 -11.58 -16.76
C HIS A 327 -9.56 -11.22 -18.13
N ASN A 328 -10.74 -10.60 -18.08
CA ASN A 328 -11.29 -9.80 -19.15
C ASN A 328 -11.58 -8.46 -18.49
N ALA A 329 -10.83 -7.42 -18.85
CA ALA A 329 -10.88 -6.16 -18.12
C ALA A 329 -12.31 -5.58 -18.06
N GLY A 330 -13.13 -5.79 -19.10
CA GLY A 330 -14.53 -5.39 -19.11
C GLY A 330 -15.39 -6.10 -18.06
N ASN A 331 -15.19 -7.41 -17.89
CA ASN A 331 -15.85 -8.19 -16.85
C ASN A 331 -15.32 -7.78 -15.46
N ASP A 332 -14.02 -7.60 -15.32
CA ASP A 332 -13.38 -7.26 -14.04
C ASP A 332 -13.78 -5.86 -13.56
N ALA A 333 -13.87 -4.87 -14.45
CA ALA A 333 -14.46 -3.57 -14.16
C ALA A 333 -15.94 -3.69 -13.73
N HIS A 334 -16.72 -4.56 -14.38
CA HIS A 334 -18.11 -4.80 -14.00
C HIS A 334 -18.21 -5.45 -12.61
N PHE A 335 -17.45 -6.49 -12.34
CA PHE A 335 -17.47 -7.18 -11.04
C PHE A 335 -16.93 -6.30 -9.92
N THR A 336 -15.92 -5.47 -10.20
CA THR A 336 -15.43 -4.43 -9.28
C THR A 336 -16.55 -3.46 -8.92
N LEU A 337 -17.32 -2.99 -9.90
CA LEU A 337 -18.48 -2.13 -9.66
C LEU A 337 -19.56 -2.83 -8.82
N GLN A 338 -19.89 -4.10 -9.10
CA GLN A 338 -20.87 -4.85 -8.32
C GLN A 338 -20.42 -5.05 -6.87
N ALA A 339 -19.16 -5.44 -6.66
CA ALA A 339 -18.58 -5.57 -5.33
C ALA A 339 -18.59 -4.24 -4.57
N PHE A 340 -18.20 -3.16 -5.25
CA PHE A 340 -18.30 -1.81 -4.73
C PHE A 340 -19.75 -1.48 -4.29
N LYS A 341 -20.75 -1.73 -5.14
CA LYS A 341 -22.17 -1.50 -4.82
C LYS A 341 -22.62 -2.29 -3.59
N CYS A 342 -22.20 -3.54 -3.46
CA CYS A 342 -22.49 -4.38 -2.29
C CYS A 342 -21.94 -3.78 -0.98
N MET A 343 -20.81 -3.08 -1.03
CA MET A 343 -20.21 -2.43 0.13
C MET A 343 -20.76 -1.02 0.38
N ALA A 344 -20.88 -0.20 -0.67
CA ALA A 344 -21.30 1.20 -0.58
C ALA A 344 -22.83 1.37 -0.40
N GLY A 345 -23.63 0.44 -0.93
CA GLY A 345 -25.09 0.47 -0.82
C GLY A 345 -25.64 -0.24 0.42
N GLY A 346 -24.80 -0.89 1.22
CA GLY A 346 -25.22 -1.57 2.45
C GLY A 346 -25.46 -0.61 3.63
N PRO A 347 -25.89 -1.12 4.79
CA PRO A 347 -25.97 -0.35 6.05
C PRO A 347 -24.58 0.12 6.53
N PRO A 348 -24.47 0.88 7.63
CA PRO A 348 -23.18 1.24 8.22
C PRO A 348 -22.26 0.03 8.43
N LEU A 349 -20.94 0.27 8.37
CA LEU A 349 -19.89 -0.75 8.32
C LEU A 349 -20.07 -1.88 9.34
N ASP A 350 -20.34 -1.55 10.60
CA ASP A 350 -20.46 -2.54 11.67
C ASP A 350 -21.73 -3.39 11.55
N MET A 351 -22.82 -2.82 11.03
CA MET A 351 -24.03 -3.59 10.73
C MET A 351 -23.78 -4.54 9.57
N GLN A 352 -23.08 -4.10 8.52
CA GLN A 352 -22.72 -5.01 7.42
C GLN A 352 -21.86 -6.18 7.89
N ARG A 353 -20.93 -5.95 8.82
CA ARG A 353 -20.11 -7.02 9.40
C ARG A 353 -20.98 -8.04 10.13
N GLU A 354 -21.89 -7.57 10.98
CA GLU A 354 -22.76 -8.46 11.76
C GLU A 354 -23.75 -9.21 10.86
N GLU A 355 -24.32 -8.57 9.84
CA GLU A 355 -25.25 -9.22 8.91
C GLU A 355 -24.55 -10.29 8.05
N ARG A 356 -23.33 -10.00 7.58
CA ARG A 356 -22.58 -10.91 6.69
C ARG A 356 -21.89 -12.04 7.45
N TRP A 357 -21.37 -11.74 8.65
CA TRP A 357 -20.60 -12.68 9.47
C TRP A 357 -21.02 -12.60 10.95
N PRO A 358 -22.23 -13.08 11.28
CA PRO A 358 -22.78 -12.98 12.63
C PRO A 358 -21.86 -13.62 13.67
N SER A 359 -21.58 -12.90 14.76
CA SER A 359 -20.71 -13.37 15.84
C SER A 359 -19.29 -13.78 15.42
N GLN A 360 -18.83 -13.42 14.22
CA GLN A 360 -17.46 -13.69 13.74
C GLN A 360 -16.55 -12.46 13.82
N THR A 361 -17.05 -11.37 14.41
CA THR A 361 -16.29 -10.14 14.63
C THR A 361 -15.69 -10.17 16.04
N ASP A 362 -14.36 -10.12 16.14
CA ASP A 362 -13.68 -10.05 17.43
C ASP A 362 -13.74 -8.65 18.06
N HIS A 363 -13.22 -8.50 19.28
CA HIS A 363 -13.13 -7.21 19.97
C HIS A 363 -12.25 -6.17 19.22
N ALA A 364 -11.45 -6.59 18.24
CA ALA A 364 -10.65 -5.72 17.38
C ALA A 364 -11.33 -5.40 16.05
N ALA A 365 -12.61 -5.75 15.91
CA ALA A 365 -13.43 -5.54 14.72
C ALA A 365 -12.90 -6.25 13.46
N THR A 366 -12.27 -7.42 13.65
CA THR A 366 -11.76 -8.30 12.58
C THR A 366 -12.68 -9.50 12.38
N VAL A 367 -13.04 -9.79 11.13
CA VAL A 367 -13.90 -10.93 10.76
C VAL A 367 -13.09 -12.23 10.69
N GLN A 368 -13.63 -13.32 11.23
CA GLN A 368 -13.04 -14.66 11.21
C GLN A 368 -13.63 -15.54 10.09
N PHE A 369 -12.94 -15.62 8.94
CA PHE A 369 -13.36 -16.49 7.83
C PHE A 369 -13.06 -17.97 8.09
N THR A 370 -13.99 -18.86 7.73
CA THR A 370 -13.79 -20.33 7.75
C THR A 370 -12.78 -20.76 6.68
N GLU A 371 -12.19 -21.96 6.82
CA GLU A 371 -11.25 -22.51 5.81
C GLU A 371 -11.87 -22.57 4.40
N LEU A 372 -13.16 -22.96 4.29
CA LEU A 372 -13.90 -22.95 3.02
C LEU A 372 -14.03 -21.55 2.40
N GLN A 373 -14.23 -20.51 3.22
CA GLN A 373 -14.26 -19.11 2.77
C GLN A 373 -12.88 -18.56 2.42
N GLN A 374 -11.83 -19.16 2.97
CA GLN A 374 -10.44 -18.83 2.63
C GLN A 374 -10.03 -19.47 1.30
N GLU A 375 -10.48 -20.68 1.02
CA GLU A 375 -10.23 -21.42 -0.23
C GLU A 375 -11.17 -21.03 -1.39
N GLY A 376 -12.19 -20.20 -1.13
CA GLY A 376 -13.16 -19.76 -2.13
C GLY A 376 -14.17 -20.83 -2.53
N GLY A 377 -14.40 -21.83 -1.68
CA GLY A 377 -15.24 -23.00 -1.94
C GLY A 377 -16.74 -22.79 -1.65
N TYR A 378 -17.54 -22.97 -2.71
CA TYR A 378 -18.99 -23.20 -2.83
C TYR A 378 -20.00 -22.10 -2.45
N TRP A 379 -20.69 -21.60 -3.48
CA TRP A 379 -22.14 -21.65 -3.58
C TRP A 379 -22.43 -22.50 -4.83
N SER A 380 -22.98 -23.71 -4.70
CA SER A 380 -23.64 -24.33 -5.86
C SER A 380 -24.93 -23.58 -6.09
N ASP A 381 -25.26 -23.33 -7.36
CA ASP A 381 -26.56 -22.80 -7.78
C ASP A 381 -27.72 -23.80 -7.56
N ASP A 382 -27.57 -24.77 -6.66
CA ASP A 382 -28.57 -25.78 -6.36
C ASP A 382 -29.21 -25.49 -4.99
N VAL A 383 -30.05 -24.46 -4.98
CA VAL A 383 -31.25 -24.51 -4.13
C VAL A 383 -32.39 -24.87 -5.08
N ASP A 384 -32.73 -26.16 -5.09
CA ASP A 384 -33.95 -26.68 -5.67
C ASP A 384 -35.13 -25.80 -5.25
N MET A 385 -35.64 -25.02 -6.21
CA MET A 385 -36.98 -24.45 -6.16
C MET A 385 -37.97 -25.58 -6.45
N LEU A 386 -38.15 -26.48 -5.47
CA LEU A 386 -39.27 -27.39 -5.38
C LEU A 386 -39.93 -27.22 -4.01
N ASN A 387 -40.79 -26.21 -3.92
CA ASN A 387 -42.20 -26.32 -3.47
C ASN A 387 -42.92 -24.99 -3.65
#